data_AF-A0A1Q6WNH9-F1
#
_entry.id   AF-A0A1Q6WNH9-F1
#
_cell.length_a   1.000
_cell.length_b   1.000
_cell.length_c   1.000
_cell.angle_alpha   90.00
_cell.angle_beta   90.00
_cell.angle_gamma   90.00
#
_symmetry.space_group_name_H-M   'P 1'
#
loop_
_entity.id
_entity.type
_entity.pdbx_description
1 polymer ?
#
loop_
_entity_poly.entity_id
_entity_poly.type
_entity_poly.pdbx_seq_one_letter_code
_entity_poly.pdbx_strand_id
1 'polypeptide(L)'
;MTYALVFRRYAPFNSFGGGFEGDTRTAPSTSPLASARTIDITYFDRTGAGRSIGLSSGTTHTIFGGHGLSKVPTRVSGVIVGATSIAFSAASAGANPLVPLAPDIDTFVDLRVTFSSQRLVVEGQVRGDTFPNAEVILYDGSRPVRAVMLFDFRTAGGRNTGPFVRLEGAHESTVLGRFGRPISIDAAGNFLAAAPTCPVTTGH
;
A
#
# COMPACT_ATOMS: atom_id res chain seq x y z
N MET A 1 2.27 -21.94 2.33
CA MET A 1 2.28 -20.70 3.11
C MET A 1 1.67 -19.59 2.27
N THR A 2 0.71 -18.87 2.82
CA THR A 2 0.08 -17.71 2.19
C THR A 2 0.66 -16.44 2.80
N TYR A 3 0.97 -15.46 1.95
CA TYR A 3 1.42 -14.12 2.34
C TYR A 3 0.35 -13.10 1.99
N ALA A 4 0.37 -11.95 2.65
CA ALA A 4 -0.45 -10.81 2.28
C ALA A 4 0.45 -9.63 1.90
N LEU A 5 0.33 -9.19 0.65
CA LEU A 5 0.84 -7.90 0.20
C LEU A 5 -0.19 -6.85 0.59
N VAL A 6 0.21 -5.90 1.43
CA VAL A 6 -0.64 -4.80 1.86
C VAL A 6 -0.01 -3.50 1.43
N PHE A 7 -0.76 -2.67 0.72
CA PHE A 7 -0.32 -1.31 0.44
C PHE A 7 -1.38 -0.30 0.83
N ARG A 8 -0.91 0.82 1.37
CA ARG A 8 -1.77 1.85 1.95
C ARG A 8 -1.39 3.22 1.46
N ARG A 9 -2.39 4.08 1.33
CA ARG A 9 -2.24 5.50 1.08
C ARG A 9 -2.73 6.28 2.28
N TYR A 10 -1.85 7.00 2.96
CA TYR A 10 -2.19 7.73 4.18
C TYR A 10 -1.82 9.21 4.06
N ALA A 11 -2.71 10.09 4.50
CA ALA A 11 -2.48 11.52 4.59
C ALA A 11 -1.76 11.80 5.93
N PRO A 12 -0.47 12.17 5.96
CA PRO A 12 0.28 12.29 7.21
C PRO A 12 -0.19 13.43 8.13
N PHE A 13 -1.04 14.31 7.63
CA PHE A 13 -1.48 15.53 8.30
C PHE A 13 -2.63 15.27 9.28
N ASN A 14 -2.86 16.22 10.20
CA ASN A 14 -4.07 16.23 11.04
C ASN A 14 -5.31 16.57 10.18
N SER A 15 -5.16 17.50 9.25
CA SER A 15 -6.17 17.84 8.26
C SER A 15 -5.56 18.27 6.93
N PHE A 16 -6.29 18.06 5.84
CA PHE A 16 -5.88 18.37 4.47
C PHE A 16 -7.09 18.69 3.57
N GLY A 17 -6.86 19.15 2.34
CA GLY A 17 -7.89 19.22 1.30
C GLY A 17 -9.11 20.10 1.64
N GLY A 18 -8.91 21.21 2.37
CA GLY A 18 -10.00 22.11 2.74
C GLY A 18 -10.73 21.76 4.05
N GLY A 19 -10.23 20.78 4.81
CA GLY A 19 -10.80 20.44 6.13
C GLY A 19 -11.12 18.97 6.32
N PHE A 20 -10.60 18.06 5.49
CA PHE A 20 -10.72 16.63 5.72
C PHE A 20 -9.71 16.15 6.75
N GLU A 21 -10.18 15.29 7.65
CA GLU A 21 -9.36 14.56 8.61
C GLU A 21 -8.30 13.71 7.88
N GLY A 22 -7.03 13.90 8.26
CA GLY A 22 -5.93 13.05 7.85
C GLY A 22 -5.57 12.01 8.91
N ASP A 23 -4.57 11.20 8.62
CA ASP A 23 -4.18 10.07 9.45
C ASP A 23 -3.33 10.46 10.66
N THR A 24 -2.82 11.70 10.73
CA THR A 24 -2.00 12.21 11.86
C THR A 24 -0.76 11.33 12.12
N ARG A 25 -0.04 10.99 11.05
CA ARG A 25 1.08 10.04 11.08
C ARG A 25 2.36 10.67 10.53
N THR A 26 3.44 10.63 11.32
CA THR A 26 4.76 11.11 10.91
C THR A 26 5.65 10.02 10.29
N ALA A 27 5.28 8.75 10.41
CA ALA A 27 6.08 7.59 10.02
C ALA A 27 5.20 6.47 9.40
N PRO A 28 5.78 5.49 8.69
CA PRO A 28 5.01 4.39 8.15
C PRO A 28 4.73 3.41 9.30
N SER A 29 3.89 2.41 9.07
CA SER A 29 3.54 1.46 10.11
C SER A 29 3.36 0.07 9.55
N THR A 30 3.77 -0.95 10.30
CA THR A 30 3.41 -2.34 10.00
C THR A 30 2.21 -2.82 10.82
N SER A 31 1.60 -1.96 11.63
CA SER A 31 0.38 -2.31 12.35
C SER A 31 -0.79 -2.45 11.37
N PRO A 32 -1.57 -3.54 11.44
CA PRO A 32 -2.78 -3.69 10.62
C PRO A 32 -3.87 -2.66 10.99
N LEU A 33 -3.75 -2.01 12.16
CA LEU A 33 -4.70 -1.00 12.65
C LEU A 33 -4.32 0.43 12.26
N ALA A 34 -3.17 0.65 11.60
CA ALA A 34 -2.80 2.00 11.22
C ALA A 34 -3.73 2.53 10.12
N SER A 35 -4.22 3.75 10.34
CA SER A 35 -5.20 4.42 9.49
C SER A 35 -4.64 4.77 8.12
N ALA A 36 -5.51 4.71 7.11
CA ALA A 36 -5.22 5.09 5.74
C ALA A 36 -6.48 5.48 4.97
N ARG A 37 -6.29 6.24 3.89
CA ARG A 37 -7.34 6.67 2.95
C ARG A 37 -7.74 5.53 2.03
N THR A 38 -6.77 4.77 1.53
CA THR A 38 -6.99 3.52 0.80
C THR A 38 -6.06 2.43 1.30
N ILE A 39 -6.54 1.19 1.29
CA ILE A 39 -5.84 -0.02 1.71
C ILE A 39 -6.19 -1.11 0.71
N ASP A 40 -5.19 -1.78 0.16
CA ASP A 40 -5.35 -3.06 -0.55
C ASP A 40 -4.70 -4.16 0.28
N ILE A 41 -5.37 -5.31 0.37
CA ILE A 41 -4.83 -6.55 0.92
C ILE A 41 -4.91 -7.62 -0.16
N THR A 42 -3.80 -7.90 -0.83
CA THR A 42 -3.69 -8.94 -1.84
C THR A 42 -3.02 -10.18 -1.26
N TYR A 43 -3.74 -11.30 -1.26
CA TYR A 43 -3.22 -12.59 -0.83
C TYR A 43 -2.58 -13.35 -2.00
N PHE A 44 -1.44 -13.97 -1.71
CA PHE A 44 -0.73 -14.81 -2.68
C PHE A 44 0.07 -15.91 -2.00
N ASP A 45 0.43 -16.92 -2.77
CA ASP A 45 1.40 -17.95 -2.40
C ASP A 45 2.26 -18.35 -3.60
N ARG A 46 2.94 -19.51 -3.54
CA ARG A 46 3.78 -20.00 -4.63
C ARG A 46 2.99 -20.40 -5.88
N THR A 47 1.69 -20.60 -5.76
CA THR A 47 0.82 -21.16 -6.80
C THR A 47 -0.04 -20.09 -7.47
N GLY A 48 -0.20 -18.92 -6.86
CA GLY A 48 -0.94 -17.83 -7.48
C GLY A 48 -1.20 -16.63 -6.56
N ALA A 49 -1.85 -15.63 -7.15
CA ALA A 49 -2.38 -14.44 -6.51
C ALA A 49 -3.77 -14.16 -7.11
N GLY A 50 -4.70 -13.61 -6.34
CA GLY A 50 -6.01 -13.27 -6.93
C GLY A 50 -7.09 -12.77 -5.97
N ARG A 51 -7.04 -13.18 -4.70
CA ARG A 51 -7.93 -12.58 -3.69
C ARG A 51 -7.32 -11.25 -3.25
N SER A 52 -7.95 -10.14 -3.63
CA SER A 52 -7.65 -8.81 -3.10
C SER A 52 -8.89 -8.22 -2.40
N ILE A 53 -8.67 -7.41 -1.37
CA ILE A 53 -9.69 -6.72 -0.59
C ILE A 53 -9.30 -5.26 -0.47
N GLY A 54 -10.18 -4.35 -0.90
CA GLY A 54 -10.02 -2.92 -0.70
C GLY A 54 -10.74 -2.42 0.55
N LEU A 55 -10.06 -1.59 1.35
CA LEU A 55 -10.58 -1.01 2.59
C LEU A 55 -10.18 0.47 2.70
N SER A 56 -10.84 1.18 3.61
CA SER A 56 -10.55 2.58 3.93
C SER A 56 -10.84 2.80 5.41
N SER A 57 -10.02 3.61 6.11
CA SER A 57 -10.34 4.05 7.47
C SER A 57 -11.39 5.17 7.51
N GLY A 58 -11.75 5.70 6.34
CA GLY A 58 -12.73 6.77 6.19
C GLY A 58 -12.17 8.13 6.55
N THR A 59 -12.90 9.16 6.16
CA THR A 59 -12.56 10.56 6.46
C THR A 59 -13.77 11.29 7.00
N THR A 60 -13.50 12.26 7.86
CA THR A 60 -14.48 13.19 8.39
C THR A 60 -14.17 14.59 7.88
N HIS A 61 -15.17 15.36 7.47
CA HIS A 61 -14.95 16.80 7.24
C HIS A 61 -15.00 17.53 8.58
N THR A 62 -13.90 18.12 9.02
CA THR A 62 -13.77 18.70 10.37
C THR A 62 -14.57 19.98 10.58
N ILE A 63 -14.87 20.71 9.50
CA ILE A 63 -15.71 21.93 9.53
C ILE A 63 -17.21 21.62 9.36
N PHE A 64 -17.58 20.89 8.30
CA PHE A 64 -18.99 20.64 7.95
C PHE A 64 -19.55 19.33 8.53
N GLY A 65 -18.74 18.54 9.23
CA GLY A 65 -19.12 17.23 9.71
C GLY A 65 -19.29 16.20 8.59
N GLY A 66 -19.87 15.05 8.93
CA GLY A 66 -20.05 13.93 8.00
C GLY A 66 -18.82 13.01 7.97
N HIS A 67 -19.08 11.71 7.91
CA HIS A 67 -18.07 10.66 7.85
C HIS A 67 -18.40 9.71 6.71
N GLY A 68 -17.38 9.32 5.94
CA GLY A 68 -17.56 8.40 4.83
C GLY A 68 -16.39 7.44 4.70
N LEU A 69 -16.68 6.22 4.28
CA LEU A 69 -15.69 5.22 3.91
C LEU A 69 -15.56 5.22 2.38
N SER A 70 -14.33 5.33 1.87
CA SER A 70 -14.10 5.16 0.43
C SER A 70 -14.48 3.73 0.04
N LYS A 71 -15.17 3.58 -1.09
CA LYS A 71 -15.14 2.31 -1.82
C LYS A 71 -13.76 2.21 -2.46
N VAL A 72 -13.10 1.08 -2.28
CA VAL A 72 -11.76 0.87 -2.81
C VAL A 72 -11.79 -0.33 -3.75
N PRO A 73 -12.06 -0.14 -5.05
CA PRO A 73 -11.89 -1.20 -6.03
C PRO A 73 -10.45 -1.68 -6.05
N THR A 74 -10.26 -2.99 -6.17
CA THR A 74 -8.94 -3.59 -6.29
C THR A 74 -8.84 -4.51 -7.50
N ARG A 75 -7.63 -4.70 -8.01
CA ARG A 75 -7.35 -5.54 -9.17
C ARG A 75 -6.02 -6.25 -9.00
N VAL A 76 -6.00 -7.55 -9.26
CA VAL A 76 -4.77 -8.34 -9.45
C VAL A 76 -4.68 -8.73 -10.92
N SER A 77 -3.50 -8.60 -11.52
CA SER A 77 -3.28 -8.87 -12.94
C SER A 77 -1.86 -9.36 -13.21
N GLY A 78 -1.63 -9.92 -14.41
CA GLY A 78 -0.30 -10.32 -14.86
C GLY A 78 0.35 -11.40 -13.99
N VAL A 79 -0.45 -12.32 -13.43
CA VAL A 79 0.06 -13.38 -12.56
C VAL A 79 0.91 -14.35 -13.38
N ILE A 80 2.20 -14.44 -13.05
CA ILE A 80 3.16 -15.35 -13.65
C ILE A 80 3.73 -16.23 -12.54
N VAL A 81 3.56 -17.54 -12.67
CA VAL A 81 4.08 -18.53 -11.73
C VAL A 81 5.21 -19.29 -12.42
N GLY A 82 6.40 -19.20 -11.84
CA GLY A 82 7.58 -19.99 -12.20
C GLY A 82 7.89 -21.04 -11.13
N ALA A 83 8.86 -21.92 -11.41
CA ALA A 83 9.21 -23.03 -10.52
C ALA A 83 9.57 -22.60 -9.08
N THR A 84 10.22 -21.45 -8.94
CA THR A 84 10.65 -20.88 -7.65
C THR A 84 10.26 -19.42 -7.50
N SER A 85 9.29 -18.92 -8.28
CA SER A 85 8.94 -17.50 -8.22
C SER A 85 7.49 -17.23 -8.59
N ILE A 86 6.95 -16.15 -8.06
CA ILE A 86 5.68 -15.56 -8.52
C ILE A 86 5.90 -14.08 -8.83
N ALA A 87 5.24 -13.58 -9.86
CA ALA A 87 5.14 -12.15 -10.13
C ALA A 87 3.70 -11.77 -10.48
N PHE A 88 3.27 -10.56 -10.09
CA PHE A 88 1.96 -10.01 -10.42
C PHE A 88 1.94 -8.49 -10.17
N SER A 89 0.92 -7.82 -10.69
CA SER A 89 0.59 -6.43 -10.36
C SER A 89 -0.72 -6.37 -9.59
N ALA A 90 -0.70 -5.71 -8.43
CA ALA A 90 -1.89 -5.39 -7.64
C ALA A 90 -2.16 -3.88 -7.73
N ALA A 91 -3.43 -3.49 -7.77
CA ALA A 91 -3.82 -2.09 -7.88
C ALA A 91 -5.06 -1.79 -7.05
N SER A 92 -5.13 -0.56 -6.52
CA SER A 92 -6.31 -0.02 -5.85
C SER A 92 -6.56 1.43 -6.27
N ALA A 93 -7.84 1.81 -6.30
CA ALA A 93 -8.28 3.19 -6.51
C ALA A 93 -9.29 3.54 -5.42
N GLY A 94 -9.35 4.80 -4.98
CA GLY A 94 -10.40 5.21 -4.03
C GLY A 94 -10.49 6.72 -3.83
N ALA A 95 -11.65 7.27 -4.15
CA ALA A 95 -11.96 8.69 -4.04
C ALA A 95 -12.43 9.11 -2.66
N ASN A 96 -12.41 10.42 -2.42
CA ASN A 96 -13.04 10.99 -1.23
C ASN A 96 -14.57 10.76 -1.26
N PRO A 97 -15.14 9.99 -0.32
CA PRO A 97 -16.55 9.62 -0.34
C PRO A 97 -17.51 10.78 -0.03
N LEU A 98 -17.00 11.90 0.48
CA LEU A 98 -17.79 13.08 0.85
C LEU A 98 -17.77 14.18 -0.23
N VAL A 99 -17.02 13.99 -1.31
CA VAL A 99 -16.91 14.95 -2.41
C VAL A 99 -17.36 14.27 -3.70
N PRO A 100 -18.52 14.65 -4.27
CA PRO A 100 -18.97 14.11 -5.54
C PRO A 100 -17.91 14.30 -6.63
N LEU A 101 -17.63 13.22 -7.36
CA LEU A 101 -16.66 13.21 -8.46
C LEU A 101 -15.22 13.56 -8.04
N ALA A 102 -14.88 13.43 -6.75
CA ALA A 102 -13.48 13.52 -6.36
C ALA A 102 -12.64 12.49 -7.14
N PRO A 103 -11.41 12.86 -7.54
CA PRO A 103 -10.50 11.90 -8.16
C PRO A 103 -10.17 10.79 -7.17
N ASP A 104 -9.89 9.62 -7.72
CA ASP A 104 -9.38 8.48 -6.95
C ASP A 104 -7.95 8.76 -6.47
N ILE A 105 -7.57 8.09 -5.38
CA ILE A 105 -6.16 7.87 -5.04
C ILE A 105 -5.75 6.54 -5.65
N ASP A 106 -5.01 6.60 -6.75
CA ASP A 106 -4.58 5.45 -7.52
C ASP A 106 -3.21 4.93 -7.05
N THR A 107 -3.10 3.61 -6.88
CA THR A 107 -1.86 2.95 -6.48
C THR A 107 -1.72 1.60 -7.16
N PHE A 108 -0.53 1.35 -7.69
CA PHE A 108 -0.16 0.09 -8.33
C PHE A 108 1.13 -0.42 -7.69
N VAL A 109 1.17 -1.70 -7.37
CA VAL A 109 2.35 -2.39 -6.85
C VAL A 109 2.65 -3.57 -7.75
N ASP A 110 3.79 -3.49 -8.43
CA ASP A 110 4.34 -4.63 -9.17
C ASP A 110 5.23 -5.41 -8.21
N LEU A 111 4.95 -6.70 -8.04
CA LEU A 111 5.64 -7.58 -7.12
C LEU A 111 6.29 -8.75 -7.87
N ARG A 112 7.51 -9.09 -7.48
CA ARG A 112 8.14 -10.38 -7.75
C ARG A 112 8.66 -10.96 -6.44
N VAL A 113 8.35 -12.23 -6.20
CA VAL A 113 8.88 -13.00 -5.07
C VAL A 113 9.59 -14.22 -5.61
N THR A 114 10.87 -14.38 -5.25
CA THR A 114 11.63 -15.61 -5.49
C THR A 114 11.77 -16.37 -4.18
N PHE A 115 11.36 -17.64 -4.21
CA PHE A 115 11.32 -18.53 -3.05
C PHE A 115 12.56 -19.42 -3.00
N SER A 116 13.13 -19.60 -1.82
CA SER A 116 14.04 -20.71 -1.51
C SER A 116 13.61 -21.45 -0.24
N SER A 117 14.45 -22.35 0.27
CA SER A 117 14.22 -23.09 1.51
C SER A 117 14.33 -22.25 2.79
N GLN A 118 15.07 -21.14 2.75
CA GLN A 118 15.39 -20.33 3.93
C GLN A 118 15.22 -18.82 3.72
N ARG A 119 14.89 -18.38 2.50
CA ARG A 119 14.68 -16.96 2.20
C ARG A 119 13.61 -16.75 1.14
N LEU A 120 13.01 -15.57 1.20
CA LEU A 120 12.32 -14.91 0.09
C LEU A 120 13.20 -13.78 -0.42
N VAL A 121 13.27 -13.58 -1.72
CA VAL A 121 13.77 -12.33 -2.31
C VAL A 121 12.55 -11.61 -2.88
N VAL A 122 12.20 -10.48 -2.27
CA VAL A 122 11.00 -9.71 -2.60
C VAL A 122 11.43 -8.41 -3.27
N GLU A 123 10.98 -8.21 -4.49
CA GLU A 123 11.37 -7.08 -5.34
C GLU A 123 10.15 -6.50 -6.03
N GLY A 124 10.21 -5.22 -6.38
CA GLY A 124 9.09 -4.58 -7.03
C GLY A 124 9.23 -3.08 -7.17
N GLN A 125 8.14 -2.47 -7.61
CA GLN A 125 8.01 -1.03 -7.72
C GLN A 125 6.59 -0.59 -7.36
N VAL A 126 6.48 0.66 -6.93
CA VAL A 126 5.21 1.32 -6.64
C VAL A 126 5.00 2.41 -7.66
N ARG A 127 3.79 2.46 -8.23
CA ARG A 127 3.34 3.45 -9.21
C ARG A 127 2.01 4.06 -8.78
N GLY A 128 1.61 5.15 -9.43
CA GLY A 128 0.34 5.84 -9.20
C GLY A 128 0.56 7.27 -8.72
N ASP A 129 -0.39 7.77 -7.94
CA ASP A 129 -0.41 9.18 -7.55
C ASP A 129 0.77 9.55 -6.66
N THR A 130 1.20 10.81 -6.75
CA THR A 130 2.25 11.36 -5.88
C THR A 130 1.71 11.94 -4.58
N PHE A 131 0.40 11.88 -4.34
CA PHE A 131 -0.26 12.26 -3.09
C PHE A 131 -1.31 11.21 -2.70
N PRO A 132 -1.50 10.87 -1.41
CA PRO A 132 -0.72 11.26 -0.24
C PRO A 132 0.54 10.37 -0.10
N ASN A 133 0.97 10.04 1.13
CA ASN A 133 2.07 9.08 1.33
C ASN A 133 1.63 7.66 0.93
N ALA A 134 2.60 6.80 0.61
CA ALA A 134 2.35 5.40 0.32
C ALA A 134 3.26 4.49 1.16
N GLU A 135 2.76 3.32 1.54
CA GLU A 135 3.55 2.29 2.19
C GLU A 135 3.19 0.91 1.65
N VAL A 136 4.17 0.02 1.56
CA VAL A 136 3.99 -1.38 1.16
C VAL A 136 4.56 -2.28 2.24
N ILE A 137 3.74 -3.19 2.74
CA ILE A 137 4.04 -4.13 3.80
C ILE A 137 3.78 -5.55 3.28
N LEU A 138 4.65 -6.47 3.64
CA LEU A 138 4.41 -7.90 3.47
C LEU A 138 4.18 -8.54 4.82
N TYR A 139 3.07 -9.27 4.94
CA TYR A 139 2.75 -10.09 6.11
C TYR A 139 2.90 -11.58 5.77
N ASP A 140 3.38 -12.36 6.75
CA ASP A 140 3.32 -13.82 6.68
C ASP A 140 2.01 -14.37 7.27
N GLY A 141 1.80 -15.68 7.11
CA GLY A 141 0.65 -16.39 7.68
C GLY A 141 0.85 -16.87 9.12
N SER A 142 1.90 -16.43 9.80
CA SER A 142 2.26 -16.93 11.14
C SER A 142 1.27 -16.42 12.22
N ARG A 143 1.32 -17.02 13.42
CA ARG A 143 0.58 -16.54 14.59
C ARG A 143 1.52 -16.47 15.80
N PRO A 144 1.83 -15.28 16.34
CA PRO A 144 1.39 -13.96 15.87
C PRO A 144 2.00 -13.59 14.52
N VAL A 145 1.23 -12.87 13.69
CA VAL A 145 1.65 -12.44 12.34
C VAL A 145 2.90 -11.56 12.42
N ARG A 146 3.84 -11.78 11.49
CA ARG A 146 5.03 -10.95 11.33
C ARG A 146 4.94 -10.13 10.05
N ALA A 147 5.55 -8.95 10.10
CA ALA A 147 5.44 -7.95 9.05
C ALA A 147 6.80 -7.41 8.65
N VAL A 148 6.99 -7.18 7.36
CA VAL A 148 8.16 -6.53 6.78
C VAL A 148 7.71 -5.33 5.97
N MET A 149 8.19 -4.15 6.34
CA MET A 149 8.06 -2.93 5.54
C MET A 149 8.97 -3.06 4.31
N LEU A 150 8.37 -2.93 3.14
CA LEU A 150 9.06 -2.99 1.85
C LEU A 150 9.28 -1.60 1.25
N PHE A 151 8.33 -0.69 1.46
CA PHE A 151 8.36 0.62 0.82
C PHE A 151 7.72 1.70 1.69
N ASP A 152 8.32 2.89 1.69
CA ASP A 152 7.84 4.07 2.39
C ASP A 152 8.04 5.31 1.50
N PHE A 153 6.96 5.79 0.89
CA PHE A 153 6.95 6.99 0.07
C PHE A 153 6.34 8.18 0.80
N ARG A 154 7.02 9.32 0.70
CA ARG A 154 6.60 10.59 1.28
C ARG A 154 6.28 11.60 0.19
N THR A 155 5.03 12.05 0.17
CA THR A 155 4.59 13.07 -0.76
C THR A 155 5.34 14.38 -0.50
N ALA A 156 5.76 15.05 -1.58
CA ALA A 156 6.14 16.46 -1.55
C ALA A 156 4.91 17.40 -1.65
N GLY A 157 3.73 16.85 -1.90
CA GLY A 157 2.47 17.59 -1.95
C GLY A 157 2.05 18.09 -0.57
N GLY A 158 1.94 19.40 -0.41
CA GLY A 158 1.44 19.99 0.83
C GLY A 158 -0.03 19.67 1.08
N ARG A 159 -0.46 19.74 2.35
CA ARG A 159 -1.86 19.50 2.78
C ARG A 159 -2.94 20.29 2.02
N ASN A 160 -2.58 21.43 1.43
CA ASN A 160 -3.51 22.33 0.76
C ASN A 160 -3.39 22.30 -0.77
N THR A 161 -2.38 21.63 -1.33
CA THR A 161 -2.13 21.60 -2.78
C THR A 161 -2.18 20.18 -3.31
N GLY A 162 -1.51 19.24 -2.64
CA GLY A 162 -1.47 17.82 -2.96
C GLY A 162 -2.83 17.20 -3.33
N PRO A 163 -3.87 17.32 -2.51
CA PRO A 163 -5.17 16.69 -2.80
C PRO A 163 -5.90 17.29 -4.02
N PHE A 164 -5.49 18.45 -4.52
CA PHE A 164 -6.15 19.13 -5.64
C PHE A 164 -5.38 19.00 -6.96
N VAL A 165 -4.06 18.82 -6.92
CA VAL A 165 -3.22 18.91 -8.13
C VAL A 165 -2.42 17.64 -8.44
N ARG A 166 -2.43 16.64 -7.55
CA ARG A 166 -1.60 15.42 -7.67
C ARG A 166 -2.41 14.13 -7.84
N LEU A 167 -3.72 14.25 -8.09
CA LEU A 167 -4.67 13.13 -8.20
C LEU A 167 -5.39 13.09 -9.57
N GLU A 168 -5.09 14.01 -10.50
CA GLU A 168 -5.79 14.03 -11.78
C GLU A 168 -5.31 12.88 -12.69
N GLY A 169 -6.18 11.90 -12.89
CA GLY A 169 -5.89 10.70 -13.69
C GLY A 169 -5.15 9.63 -12.90
N ALA A 170 -5.08 8.42 -13.47
CA ALA A 170 -4.62 7.24 -12.72
C ALA A 170 -3.10 7.17 -12.48
N HIS A 171 -2.30 7.97 -13.18
CA HIS A 171 -0.84 7.98 -13.08
C HIS A 171 -0.18 6.59 -13.13
N GLU A 172 -0.73 5.66 -13.92
CA GLU A 172 -0.26 4.27 -13.95
C GLU A 172 1.22 4.17 -14.38
N SER A 173 1.72 5.07 -15.23
CA SER A 173 3.13 5.11 -15.62
C SER A 173 4.06 5.82 -14.63
N THR A 174 3.52 6.52 -13.63
CA THR A 174 4.31 7.32 -12.69
C THR A 174 4.92 6.42 -11.61
N VAL A 175 6.24 6.24 -11.65
CA VAL A 175 6.97 5.43 -10.66
C VAL A 175 7.28 6.27 -9.42
N LEU A 176 6.75 5.85 -8.26
CA LEU A 176 7.03 6.46 -6.97
C LEU A 176 8.36 5.97 -6.38
N GLY A 177 8.73 4.73 -6.70
CA GLY A 177 10.00 4.14 -6.26
C GLY A 177 10.04 2.63 -6.44
N ARG A 178 11.18 2.05 -6.08
CA ARG A 178 11.46 0.61 -6.18
C ARG A 178 11.85 0.06 -4.82
N PHE A 179 11.56 -1.22 -4.59
CA PHE A 179 11.97 -1.93 -3.39
C PHE A 179 12.58 -3.28 -3.75
N GLY A 180 13.49 -3.74 -2.89
CA GLY A 180 14.17 -5.02 -3.02
C GLY A 180 14.72 -5.43 -1.66
N ARG A 181 14.29 -6.59 -1.15
CA ARG A 181 14.68 -7.05 0.18
C ARG A 181 14.71 -8.58 0.29
N PRO A 182 15.82 -9.18 0.75
CA PRO A 182 15.81 -10.56 1.20
C PRO A 182 15.12 -10.65 2.58
N ILE A 183 14.28 -11.66 2.76
CA ILE A 183 13.56 -11.94 4.01
C ILE A 183 13.84 -13.39 4.40
N SER A 184 14.48 -13.60 5.55
CA SER A 184 14.75 -14.95 6.06
C SER A 184 13.46 -15.59 6.56
N ILE A 185 13.28 -16.87 6.22
CA ILE A 185 12.10 -17.67 6.60
C ILE A 185 12.49 -18.98 7.27
N ASP A 186 11.59 -19.52 8.08
CA ASP A 186 11.68 -20.89 8.59
C ASP A 186 11.22 -21.92 7.54
N ALA A 187 11.28 -23.21 7.91
CA ALA A 187 10.85 -24.30 7.04
C ALA A 187 9.35 -24.29 6.68
N ALA A 188 8.52 -23.63 7.50
CA ALA A 188 7.10 -23.44 7.22
C ALA A 188 6.83 -22.21 6.33
N GLY A 189 7.83 -21.35 6.12
CA GLY A 189 7.74 -20.12 5.35
C GLY A 189 7.38 -18.89 6.18
N ASN A 190 7.37 -18.96 7.51
CA ASN A 190 7.18 -17.79 8.38
C ASN A 190 8.44 -16.93 8.36
N PHE A 191 8.29 -15.61 8.45
CA PHE A 191 9.43 -14.71 8.61
C PHE A 191 10.14 -15.01 9.92
N LEU A 192 11.48 -15.03 9.93
CA LEU A 192 12.24 -15.23 11.17
C LEU A 192 12.22 -14.01 12.10
N ALA A 193 11.98 -12.82 11.56
CA ALA A 193 11.84 -11.58 12.31
C ALA A 193 10.92 -10.59 11.58
N ALA A 194 10.28 -9.71 12.35
CA ALA A 194 9.64 -8.54 11.79
C ALA A 194 10.69 -7.50 11.38
N ALA A 195 10.36 -6.67 10.40
CA ALA A 195 11.17 -5.53 10.02
C ALA A 195 10.28 -4.31 9.77
N PRO A 196 10.08 -3.45 10.78
CA PRO A 196 9.08 -2.39 10.72
C PRO A 196 9.47 -1.20 9.85
N THR A 197 10.71 -1.14 9.38
CA THR A 197 11.27 0.00 8.62
C THR A 197 11.94 -0.43 7.32
N CYS A 198 12.01 0.52 6.39
CA CYS A 198 12.77 0.48 5.16
C CYS A 198 13.34 1.89 4.87
N PRO A 199 14.22 2.05 3.88
CA PRO A 199 14.62 3.37 3.40
C PRO A 199 13.42 4.20 2.94
N VAL A 200 13.47 5.50 3.21
CA VAL A 200 12.45 6.47 2.81
C VAL A 200 12.66 6.87 1.36
N THR A 201 11.59 6.92 0.58
CA THR A 201 11.55 7.50 -0.76
C THR A 201 10.77 8.81 -0.71
N THR A 202 11.35 9.90 -1.19
CA THR A 202 10.69 11.21 -1.23
C THR A 202 10.18 11.50 -2.64
N GLY A 203 8.95 11.98 -2.76
CA GLY A 203 8.41 12.44 -4.02
C GLY A 203 9.09 13.71 -4.53
N HIS A 204 9.03 13.88 -5.85
CA HIS A 204 9.39 15.12 -6.55
C HIS A 204 8.11 15.91 -6.92
#